data_AF-A0A6B1YFQ2-F1
#
_entry.id   AF-A0A6B1YFQ2-F1
#
_cell.length_a   1.000
_cell.length_b   1.000
_cell.length_c   1.000
_cell.angle_alpha   90.00
_cell.angle_beta   90.00
_cell.angle_gamma   90.00
#
_symmetry.space_group_name_H-M   'P 1'
#
loop_
_entity.id
_entity.type
_entity.pdbx_description
1 polymer ?
#
loop_
_entity_poly.entity_id
_entity_poly.type
_entity_poly.pdbx_seq_one_letter_code
_entity_poly.pdbx_strand_id
1 'polypeptide(L)'
;MAALNVTQTGMTAGAQRFLSVVEIPAELEKISCWFGGCSQANPFDFFGKRIRVGEQVQSHYGDDRGFVDESIVYEAKVIAVQVGSVADGVETSLLLKQDGYSSDFVEVSRLTVLEVLQ
;
A
#
# COMPACT_ATOMS: atom_id res chain seq x y z
N MET A 1 38.15 -36.76 -40.56
CA MET A 1 36.78 -36.99 -40.06
C MET A 1 36.79 -36.59 -38.58
N ALA A 2 36.41 -35.36 -38.24
CA ALA A 2 35.05 -34.86 -38.01
C ALA A 2 34.39 -35.49 -36.76
N ALA A 3 34.20 -34.67 -35.72
CA ALA A 3 33.02 -34.70 -34.85
C ALA A 3 32.97 -33.40 -34.04
N LEU A 4 32.08 -32.52 -34.48
CA LEU A 4 31.59 -31.32 -33.83
C LEU A 4 30.76 -31.75 -32.62
N ASN A 5 31.15 -31.40 -31.39
CA ASN A 5 30.28 -31.63 -30.23
C ASN A 5 29.23 -30.52 -30.14
N VAL A 6 28.11 -30.75 -30.84
CA VAL A 6 26.83 -30.11 -30.56
C VAL A 6 26.18 -30.90 -29.43
N THR A 7 25.86 -30.24 -28.32
CA THR A 7 24.91 -30.77 -27.33
C THR A 7 23.65 -29.93 -27.42
N GLN A 8 22.65 -30.48 -28.10
CA GLN A 8 21.27 -30.03 -28.00
C GLN A 8 20.67 -30.67 -26.75
N THR A 9 20.22 -29.86 -25.80
CA THR A 9 19.26 -30.28 -24.77
C THR A 9 18.05 -29.38 -24.88
N GLY A 10 17.00 -29.90 -25.51
CA GLY A 10 15.66 -29.36 -25.31
C GLY A 10 15.21 -29.70 -23.90
N MET A 11 14.59 -28.74 -23.21
CA MET A 11 13.59 -28.98 -22.17
C MET A 11 12.77 -27.71 -21.98
N THR A 12 11.47 -27.87 -22.16
CA THR A 12 10.39 -26.94 -21.79
C THR A 12 10.35 -26.70 -20.29
N ALA A 13 10.37 -25.45 -19.85
CA ALA A 13 9.75 -24.92 -18.63
C ALA A 13 10.05 -23.41 -18.63
N GLY A 14 9.08 -22.54 -18.84
CA GLY A 14 8.13 -22.18 -17.80
C GLY A 14 8.53 -20.79 -17.30
N ALA A 15 7.66 -19.81 -17.55
CA ALA A 15 7.83 -18.42 -17.15
C ALA A 15 8.40 -18.32 -15.73
N GLN A 16 9.66 -17.89 -15.60
CA GLN A 16 10.23 -17.55 -14.31
C GLN A 16 9.61 -16.22 -13.88
N ARG A 17 8.51 -16.35 -13.12
CA ARG A 17 7.96 -15.29 -12.28
C ARG A 17 9.11 -14.66 -11.49
N PHE A 18 9.37 -13.38 -11.74
CA PHE A 18 10.07 -12.52 -10.79
C PHE A 18 9.16 -12.36 -9.56
N LEU A 19 9.21 -13.34 -8.68
CA LEU A 19 8.80 -13.22 -7.29
C LEU A 19 10.01 -13.60 -6.45
N SER A 20 11.07 -12.81 -6.57
CA SER A 20 11.95 -12.64 -5.43
C SER A 20 11.15 -11.84 -4.41
N VAL A 21 10.44 -12.56 -3.53
CA VAL A 21 10.05 -12.02 -2.23
C VAL A 21 11.38 -11.72 -1.55
N VAL A 22 11.85 -10.49 -1.73
CA VAL A 22 12.85 -9.95 -0.84
C VAL A 22 12.09 -9.80 0.46
N GLU A 23 12.27 -10.75 1.37
CA GLU A 23 12.01 -10.54 2.79
C GLU A 23 12.99 -9.46 3.24
N ILE A 24 12.69 -8.21 2.92
CA ILE A 24 13.26 -7.08 3.62
C ILE A 24 12.58 -7.15 4.99
N PRO A 25 13.31 -7.35 6.10
CA PRO A 25 12.76 -7.03 7.41
C PRO A 25 12.75 -5.50 7.52
N ALA A 26 12.04 -4.84 6.60
CA ALA A 26 11.63 -3.48 6.79
C ALA A 26 10.53 -3.62 7.84
N GLU A 27 10.73 -2.99 8.98
CA GLU A 27 9.64 -2.70 9.91
C GLU A 27 8.66 -1.80 9.16
N LEU A 28 7.83 -2.41 8.29
CA LEU A 28 6.84 -1.73 7.49
C LEU A 28 5.92 -1.02 8.46
N GLU A 29 5.82 0.29 8.32
CA GLU A 29 4.94 1.09 9.16
C GLU A 29 3.53 0.53 9.07
N LYS A 30 2.97 0.27 10.24
CA LYS A 30 1.78 -0.55 10.38
C LYS A 30 0.55 0.35 10.29
N ILE A 31 -0.38 0.00 9.41
CA ILE A 31 -1.68 0.70 9.31
C ILE A 31 -2.56 0.27 10.48
N SER A 32 -3.18 1.27 11.12
CA SER A 32 -4.22 1.03 12.13
C SER A 32 -5.47 0.43 11.48
N CYS A 33 -6.04 -0.61 12.08
CA CYS A 33 -7.26 -1.26 11.59
C CYS A 33 -8.24 -1.53 12.73
N TRP A 34 -9.55 -1.47 12.43
CA TRP A 34 -10.62 -1.61 13.43
C TRP A 34 -11.37 -2.96 13.36
N PHE A 35 -11.08 -3.83 12.38
CA PHE A 35 -11.73 -5.14 12.31
C PHE A 35 -11.32 -6.07 13.43
N GLY A 36 -12.29 -6.42 14.28
CA GLY A 36 -12.33 -7.72 14.96
C GLY A 36 -11.03 -8.17 15.64
N GLY A 37 -10.24 -7.23 16.19
CA GLY A 37 -9.02 -7.54 16.95
C GLY A 37 -7.69 -7.47 16.20
N CYS A 38 -7.65 -7.06 14.93
CA CYS A 38 -6.37 -6.70 14.30
C CYS A 38 -6.04 -5.25 14.66
N SER A 39 -4.96 -5.03 15.43
CA SER A 39 -4.50 -3.69 15.80
C SER A 39 -3.61 -3.04 14.74
N GLN A 40 -2.99 -3.86 13.88
CA GLN A 40 -1.99 -3.45 12.90
C GLN A 40 -2.00 -4.40 11.69
N ALA A 41 -2.12 -3.87 10.48
CA ALA A 41 -2.08 -4.64 9.22
C ALA A 41 -0.92 -4.18 8.31
N ASN A 42 -0.39 -5.09 7.50
CA ASN A 42 0.65 -4.75 6.53
C ASN A 42 0.00 -3.94 5.38
N PRO A 43 0.51 -2.76 5.02
CA PRO A 43 0.01 -1.96 3.90
C PRO A 43 -0.16 -2.75 2.58
N PHE A 44 0.71 -3.74 2.33
CA PHE A 44 0.64 -4.59 1.15
C PHE A 44 -0.60 -5.49 1.11
N ASP A 45 -1.20 -5.81 2.26
CA ASP A 45 -2.41 -6.66 2.31
C ASP A 45 -3.62 -5.98 1.70
N PHE A 46 -3.58 -4.65 1.53
CA PHE A 46 -4.66 -3.86 0.95
C PHE A 46 -4.50 -3.61 -0.55
N PHE A 47 -3.32 -3.88 -1.12
CA PHE A 47 -3.05 -3.59 -2.53
C PHE A 47 -4.07 -4.26 -3.47
N GLY A 48 -4.67 -3.46 -4.35
CA GLY A 48 -5.69 -3.90 -5.30
C GLY A 48 -7.10 -4.06 -4.71
N LYS A 49 -7.26 -4.00 -3.38
CA LYS A 49 -8.55 -4.12 -2.71
C LYS A 49 -9.24 -2.77 -2.61
N ARG A 50 -10.57 -2.81 -2.48
CA ARG A 50 -11.35 -1.65 -2.08
C ARG A 50 -11.45 -1.66 -0.55
N ILE A 51 -11.25 -0.50 0.05
CA ILE A 51 -11.28 -0.33 1.49
C ILE A 51 -12.15 0.88 1.86
N ARG A 52 -12.80 0.79 3.01
CA ARG A 52 -13.38 1.93 3.71
C ARG A 52 -12.36 2.39 4.75
N VAL A 53 -12.04 3.67 4.72
CA VAL A 53 -11.00 4.26 5.58
C VAL A 53 -11.54 5.48 6.30
N GLY A 54 -11.08 5.67 7.53
CA GLY A 54 -11.09 6.95 8.20
C GLY A 54 -9.74 7.63 7.96
N GLU A 55 -9.75 8.88 7.54
CA GLU A 55 -8.55 9.71 7.37
C GLU A 55 -8.61 10.90 8.32
N GLN A 56 -7.52 11.18 9.01
CA GLN A 56 -7.34 12.42 9.76
C GLN A 56 -6.84 13.53 8.83
N VAL A 57 -7.60 14.62 8.75
CA VAL A 57 -7.29 15.79 7.92
C VAL A 57 -7.24 17.04 8.78
N GLN A 58 -6.39 17.98 8.41
CA GLN A 58 -6.32 19.28 9.05
C GLN A 58 -6.98 20.32 8.13
N SER A 59 -8.13 20.82 8.57
CA SER A 59 -8.95 21.77 7.82
C SER A 59 -8.71 23.19 8.32
N HIS A 60 -8.76 24.18 7.42
CA HIS A 60 -8.72 25.60 7.78
C HIS A 60 -9.89 26.33 7.13
N TYR A 61 -10.84 26.76 7.96
CA TYR A 61 -12.11 27.33 7.50
C TYR A 61 -12.08 28.83 7.22
N GLY A 62 -10.94 29.50 7.42
CA GLY A 62 -10.82 30.93 7.21
C GLY A 62 -11.54 31.78 8.26
N ASP A 63 -11.94 31.17 9.38
CA ASP A 63 -12.49 31.85 10.54
C ASP A 63 -11.48 31.88 11.70
N ASP A 64 -11.89 32.46 12.84
CA ASP A 64 -11.00 32.68 13.98
C ASP A 64 -10.59 31.39 14.72
N ARG A 65 -11.03 30.21 14.25
CA ARG A 65 -10.73 28.91 14.89
C ARG A 65 -9.35 28.36 14.53
N GLY A 66 -8.72 28.88 13.48
CA GLY A 66 -7.44 28.38 13.00
C GLY A 66 -7.54 26.97 12.38
N PHE A 67 -6.49 26.18 12.51
CA PHE A 67 -6.47 24.80 12.03
C PHE A 67 -7.30 23.89 12.94
N VAL A 68 -8.17 23.09 12.34
CA VAL A 68 -9.04 22.14 13.03
C VAL A 68 -8.72 20.73 12.53
N ASP A 69 -8.43 19.83 13.46
CA ASP A 69 -8.26 18.41 13.14
C ASP A 69 -9.62 17.74 13.01
N GLU A 70 -9.84 17.09 11.88
CA GLU A 70 -11.09 16.43 11.53
C GLU A 70 -10.84 14.99 11.07
N SER A 71 -11.88 14.19 11.11
CA SER A 71 -11.86 12.83 10.56
C SER A 71 -12.92 12.69 9.48
N ILE A 72 -12.49 12.28 8.30
CA ILE A 72 -13.39 11.96 7.19
C ILE A 72 -13.41 10.46 6.95
N VAL A 73 -14.55 9.93 6.52
CA VAL A 73 -14.71 8.51 6.19
C VAL A 73 -15.11 8.37 4.74
N TYR A 74 -14.38 7.55 3.98
CA TYR A 74 -14.65 7.33 2.57
C TYR A 74 -14.24 5.93 2.11
N GLU A 75 -14.69 5.56 0.92
CA GLU A 75 -14.27 4.33 0.23
C GLU A 75 -13.26 4.65 -0.86
N ALA A 76 -12.18 3.88 -0.93
CA ALA A 76 -11.18 4.01 -1.96
C ALA A 76 -10.59 2.66 -2.34
N LYS A 77 -10.11 2.57 -3.59
CA LYS A 77 -9.30 1.45 -4.05
C LYS A 77 -7.83 1.75 -3.78
N VAL A 78 -7.11 0.80 -3.19
CA VAL A 78 -5.65 0.91 -3.04
C VAL A 78 -4.99 0.52 -4.35
N ILE A 79 -4.35 1.49 -5.00
CA ILE A 79 -3.69 1.31 -6.30
C ILE A 79 -2.21 0.99 -6.13
N ALA A 80 -1.56 1.56 -5.12
CA ALA A 80 -0.13 1.36 -4.86
C ALA A 80 0.18 1.54 -3.37
N VAL A 81 1.31 0.98 -2.97
CA VAL A 81 1.91 1.15 -1.64
C VAL A 81 3.30 1.74 -1.87
N GLN A 82 3.56 2.91 -1.33
CA GLN A 82 4.90 3.49 -1.25
C GLN A 82 5.48 3.12 0.10
N VAL A 83 6.54 2.31 0.09
CA VAL A 83 7.26 1.95 1.31
C VAL A 83 8.16 3.12 1.70
N GLY A 84 7.95 3.62 2.91
CA GLY A 84 8.78 4.66 3.51
C GLY A 84 10.17 4.15 3.91
N SER A 85 11.05 5.09 4.27
CA SER A 85 12.36 4.82 4.84
C SER A 85 12.47 5.55 6.17
N VAL A 86 12.47 4.79 7.27
CA VAL A 86 12.63 5.34 8.62
C VAL A 86 13.96 6.08 8.77
N ALA A 87 15.02 5.60 8.10
CA ALA A 87 16.33 6.24 8.12
C ALA A 87 16.32 7.64 7.50
N ASP A 88 15.43 7.87 6.53
CA ASP A 88 15.29 9.14 5.82
C ASP A 88 14.09 9.97 6.31
N GLY A 89 13.37 9.49 7.35
CA GLY A 89 12.15 10.12 7.86
C GLY A 89 11.00 10.14 6.85
N VAL A 90 11.00 9.23 5.86
CA VAL A 90 9.96 9.12 4.85
C VAL A 90 8.93 8.10 5.34
N GLU A 91 7.68 8.55 5.53
CA GLU A 91 6.59 7.67 5.92
C GLU A 91 6.10 6.81 4.75
N THR A 92 5.49 5.69 5.10
CA THR A 92 4.79 4.77 4.23
C THR A 92 3.44 5.37 3.88
N SER A 93 3.08 5.32 2.60
CA SER A 93 1.82 5.89 2.11
C SER A 93 1.11 4.96 1.15
N LEU A 94 -0.21 5.12 1.07
CA LEU A 94 -1.07 4.40 0.14
C LEU A 94 -1.53 5.35 -0.96
N LEU A 95 -1.45 4.90 -2.21
CA LEU A 95 -2.13 5.57 -3.31
C LEU A 95 -3.60 5.14 -3.33
N LEU A 96 -4.49 6.04 -2.92
CA LEU A 96 -5.91 5.79 -2.79
C LEU A 96 -6.66 6.42 -3.97
N LYS A 97 -7.59 5.67 -4.55
CA LYS A 97 -8.49 6.15 -5.61
C LYS A 97 -9.93 6.05 -5.16
N GLN A 98 -10.54 7.20 -4.89
CA GLN A 98 -11.96 7.32 -4.65
C GLN A 98 -12.73 7.48 -5.97
N ASP A 99 -13.98 7.03 -6.00
CA ASP A 99 -14.85 7.18 -7.17
C ASP A 99 -15.15 8.66 -7.43
N GLY A 100 -14.88 9.11 -8.66
CA GLY A 100 -15.15 10.49 -9.06
C GLY A 100 -14.08 11.52 -8.66
N TYR A 101 -13.06 11.12 -7.90
CA TYR A 101 -11.95 11.99 -7.48
C TYR A 101 -10.62 11.54 -8.08
N SER A 102 -9.58 12.38 -8.04
CA SER A 102 -8.21 11.99 -8.37
C SER A 102 -7.69 10.89 -7.44
N SER A 103 -6.63 10.22 -7.84
CA SER A 103 -5.88 9.34 -6.93
C SER A 103 -4.81 10.14 -6.22
N ASP A 104 -4.70 9.98 -4.91
CA ASP A 104 -3.76 10.74 -4.08
C ASP A 104 -3.02 9.81 -3.11
N PHE A 105 -1.76 10.15 -2.81
CA PHE A 105 -0.97 9.45 -1.80
C PHE A 105 -1.33 9.96 -0.41
N VAL A 106 -1.70 9.03 0.48
CA VAL A 106 -2.07 9.33 1.85
C VAL A 106 -1.21 8.51 2.81
N GLU A 107 -0.59 9.18 3.76
CA GLU A 107 0.28 8.57 4.77
C GLU A 107 -0.50 7.58 5.64
N VAL A 108 0.13 6.45 5.91
CA VAL A 108 -0.41 5.36 6.73
C VAL A 108 -0.75 5.82 8.16
N SER A 109 0.06 6.73 8.71
CA SER A 109 -0.11 7.32 10.03
C SER A 109 -1.44 8.06 10.20
N ARG A 110 -1.98 8.61 9.10
CA ARG A 110 -3.24 9.37 9.05
C ARG A 110 -4.46 8.50 8.77
N LEU A 111 -4.26 7.21 8.48
CA LEU A 111 -5.30 6.29 8.04
C LEU A 111 -5.67 5.27 9.12
N THR A 112 -6.97 5.04 9.23
CA THR A 112 -7.54 3.89 9.94
C THR A 112 -8.42 3.09 9.00
N VAL A 113 -8.06 1.83 8.76
CA VAL A 113 -8.86 0.94 7.91
C VAL A 113 -10.09 0.48 8.68
N LEU A 114 -11.24 0.93 8.20
CA LEU A 114 -12.56 0.68 8.77
C LEU A 114 -13.32 -0.43 8.08
N GLU A 115 -13.05 -0.73 6.79
CA GLU A 115 -13.55 -1.87 5.99
C GLU A 115 -12.63 -2.33 4.88
N VAL A 116 -12.59 -3.64 4.61
CA VAL A 116 -12.05 -4.20 3.36
C VAL A 116 -13.25 -4.76 2.60
N LEU A 117 -13.61 -4.05 1.53
CA LEU A 117 -14.77 -4.33 0.70
C LEU A 117 -14.37 -5.37 -0.36
N GLN A 118 -15.19 -6.41 -0.53
CA GLN A 118 -14.96 -7.54 -1.44
C GLN A 118 -15.02 -7.13 -2.91
#